data_AF-V5E8N7-F1
#
_entry.id   AF-V5E8N7-F1
#
_cell.length_a   1.000
_cell.length_b   1.000
_cell.length_c   1.000
_cell.angle_alpha   90.00
_cell.angle_beta   90.00
_cell.angle_gamma   90.00
#
_symmetry.space_group_name_H-M   'P 1'
#
loop_
_entity.id
_entity.type
_entity.pdbx_description
1 polymer ?
#
loop_
_entity_poly.entity_id
_entity_poly.type
_entity_poly.pdbx_seq_one_letter_code
_entity_poly.pdbx_strand_id
1 'polypeptide(L)'
;MSDLRYTAASQLEHLHSRYTGTINADTEKHEWITHQLRDTSSSIVGHPPLLAYHALADGESKARVKFELTEKMLQPCGPPPQKEDD
;
A
#
# COMPACT_ATOMS: atom_id res chain seq x y z
N MET A 1 15.79 -22.36 22.22
CA MET A 1 14.63 -22.17 21.31
C MET A 1 13.99 -20.80 21.45
N SER A 2 13.98 -20.20 22.66
CA SER A 2 13.51 -18.83 22.91
C SER A 2 14.31 -17.75 22.16
N ASP A 3 15.64 -17.86 22.14
CA ASP A 3 16.51 -16.83 21.55
C ASP A 3 16.31 -16.68 20.04
N LEU A 4 16.07 -17.79 19.34
CA LEU A 4 15.81 -17.80 17.90
C LEU A 4 14.50 -17.05 17.55
N ARG A 5 13.47 -17.19 18.39
CA ARG A 5 12.20 -16.47 18.21
C ARG A 5 12.36 -14.98 18.48
N TYR A 6 13.16 -14.61 19.48
CA TYR A 6 13.45 -13.22 19.79
C TYR A 6 14.21 -12.52 18.64
N THR A 7 15.23 -13.19 18.08
CA THR A 7 15.97 -12.66 16.93
C THR A 7 15.09 -12.55 15.68
N ALA A 8 14.21 -13.53 15.43
CA ALA A 8 13.29 -13.47 14.29
C ALA A 8 12.28 -12.31 14.42
N ALA A 9 11.74 -12.08 15.62
CA ALA A 9 10.81 -10.98 15.87
C ALA A 9 11.46 -9.61 15.67
N SER A 10 12.69 -9.41 16.19
CA SER A 10 13.41 -8.13 16.03
C SER A 10 13.83 -7.87 14.58
N GLN A 11 14.18 -8.92 13.83
CA GLN A 11 14.45 -8.81 12.39
C GLN A 11 13.19 -8.41 11.61
N LEU A 12 12.03 -8.97 11.95
CA LEU A 12 10.76 -8.62 11.31
C LEU A 12 10.36 -7.18 11.63
N GLU A 13 10.50 -6.75 12.89
CA GLU A 13 10.25 -5.36 13.29
C GLU A 13 11.18 -4.38 12.56
N HIS A 14 12.45 -4.75 12.37
CA HIS A 14 13.37 -3.97 11.54
C HIS A 14 12.86 -3.82 10.10
N LEU A 15 12.38 -4.89 9.46
CA LEU A 15 11.82 -4.83 8.11
C LEU A 15 10.56 -3.94 8.06
N HIS A 16 9.66 -4.07 9.04
CA HIS A 16 8.46 -3.24 9.15
C HIS A 16 8.81 -1.75 9.23
N SER A 17 9.86 -1.37 9.98
CA SER A 17 10.30 0.02 10.09
C SER A 17 10.89 0.59 8.79
N ARG A 18 11.50 -0.26 7.97
CA ARG A 18 12.24 0.17 6.78
C ARG A 18 11.42 0.13 5.50
N TYR A 19 10.55 -0.86 5.38
CA TYR A 19 9.80 -1.15 4.18
C TYR A 19 8.31 -1.15 4.51
N THR A 20 7.67 0.01 4.30
CA THR A 20 6.21 0.14 4.38
C THR A 20 5.55 -0.90 3.47
N GLY A 21 4.56 -1.61 3.99
CA GLY A 21 3.91 -2.72 3.27
C GLY A 21 4.49 -4.11 3.57
N THR A 22 5.53 -4.23 4.41
CA THR A 22 5.94 -5.53 4.95
C THR A 22 4.82 -6.08 5.84
N ILE A 23 4.52 -7.37 5.69
CA ILE A 23 3.38 -8.03 6.35
C ILE A 23 3.81 -9.19 7.26
N ASN A 24 2.89 -9.65 8.09
CA ASN A 24 3.05 -10.79 8.98
C ASN A 24 1.83 -11.74 8.87
N ALA A 25 1.84 -12.82 9.67
CA ALA A 25 0.77 -13.82 9.66
C ALA A 25 -0.59 -13.29 10.14
N ASP A 26 -0.59 -12.20 10.90
CA ASP A 26 -1.78 -11.59 11.51
C ASP A 26 -2.33 -10.42 10.66
N THR A 27 -1.73 -10.15 9.49
CA THR A 27 -2.17 -9.06 8.60
C THR A 27 -3.59 -9.30 8.11
N GLU A 28 -4.48 -8.35 8.37
CA GLU A 28 -5.86 -8.40 7.91
C GLU A 28 -5.96 -8.18 6.39
N LYS A 29 -7.02 -8.74 5.78
CA LYS A 29 -7.30 -8.55 4.35
C LYS A 29 -7.36 -7.06 3.95
N HIS A 30 -7.93 -6.21 4.80
CA HIS A 30 -8.03 -4.77 4.53
C HIS A 30 -6.65 -4.11 4.44
N GLU A 31 -5.76 -4.43 5.37
CA GLU A 31 -4.38 -3.91 5.38
C GLU A 31 -3.61 -4.37 4.14
N TRP A 32 -3.70 -5.67 3.81
CA TRP A 32 -3.03 -6.25 2.63
C TRP A 32 -3.45 -5.56 1.32
N ILE A 33 -4.76 -5.42 1.08
CA ILE A 33 -5.25 -4.78 -0.15
C ILE A 33 -4.94 -3.28 -0.15
N THR A 34 -4.96 -2.62 1.01
CA THR A 34 -4.59 -1.20 1.11
C THR A 34 -3.14 -0.98 0.67
N HIS A 35 -2.21 -1.84 1.09
CA HIS A 35 -0.82 -1.78 0.61
C HIS A 35 -0.72 -2.01 -0.90
N GLN A 36 -1.39 -3.03 -1.46
CA GLN A 36 -1.35 -3.30 -2.90
C GLN A 36 -1.86 -2.12 -3.75
N LEU A 37 -2.96 -1.49 -3.34
CA LEU A 37 -3.52 -0.36 -4.08
C LEU A 37 -2.61 0.87 -4.00
N ARG A 38 -1.95 1.11 -2.86
CA ARG A 38 -0.95 2.17 -2.73
C ARG A 38 0.27 1.90 -3.61
N ASP A 39 0.77 0.67 -3.65
CA ASP A 39 1.89 0.27 -4.50
C ASP A 39 1.57 0.43 -5.99
N THR A 40 0.34 0.07 -6.38
CA THR A 40 -0.15 0.24 -7.74
C THR A 40 -0.23 1.72 -8.13
N SER A 41 -0.87 2.56 -7.30
CA SER A 41 -0.94 4.00 -7.54
C SER A 41 0.43 4.66 -7.59
N SER A 42 1.34 4.30 -6.67
CA SER A 42 2.73 4.74 -6.66
C SER A 42 3.46 4.37 -7.95
N SER A 43 3.27 3.13 -8.42
CA SER A 43 3.87 2.65 -9.68
C SER A 43 3.35 3.41 -10.89
N ILE A 44 2.03 3.67 -10.97
CA ILE A 44 1.44 4.46 -12.07
C ILE A 44 2.01 5.88 -12.07
N VAL A 45 2.06 6.54 -10.91
CA VAL A 45 2.56 7.91 -10.77
C VAL A 45 4.08 8.00 -11.06
N GLY A 46 4.84 6.99 -10.65
CA GLY A 46 6.30 6.94 -10.78
C GLY A 46 6.81 6.59 -12.18
N HIS A 47 6.01 5.91 -13.01
CA HIS A 47 6.40 5.48 -14.36
C HIS A 47 5.72 6.36 -15.43
N PRO A 48 6.46 7.27 -16.11
CA PRO A 48 5.88 8.17 -17.08
C PRO A 48 5.08 7.52 -18.22
N PRO A 49 5.46 6.34 -18.76
CA PRO A 49 4.65 5.66 -19.77
C PRO A 49 3.29 5.20 -19.23
N LEU A 50 3.26 4.70 -17.99
CA LEU A 50 2.04 4.21 -17.36
C LEU A 50 1.11 5.36 -17.00
N LEU A 51 1.64 6.45 -16.44
CA LEU A 51 0.87 7.67 -16.20
C LEU A 51 0.29 8.24 -17.51
N ALA A 52 1.07 8.25 -18.59
CA ALA A 52 0.61 8.74 -19.89
C ALA A 52 -0.50 7.86 -20.48
N TYR A 53 -0.40 6.53 -20.32
CA TYR A 53 -1.43 5.60 -20.73
C TYR A 53 -2.75 5.86 -20.01
N HIS A 54 -2.72 6.00 -18.68
CA HIS A 54 -3.92 6.34 -17.89
C HIS A 54 -4.51 7.71 -18.27
N ALA A 55 -3.67 8.75 -18.37
CA ALA A 55 -4.12 10.09 -18.77
C ALA A 55 -4.78 10.10 -20.17
N LEU A 56 -4.24 9.32 -21.11
CA LEU A 56 -4.83 9.19 -22.44
C LEU A 56 -6.18 8.45 -22.40
N ALA A 57 -6.27 7.36 -21.62
CA ALA A 57 -7.49 6.58 -21.49
C ALA A 57 -8.63 7.38 -20.84
N ASP A 58 -8.32 8.20 -19.83
CA ASP A 58 -9.29 9.02 -19.12
C ASP A 58 -9.60 10.34 -19.86
N GLY A 59 -8.84 10.69 -20.89
CA GLY A 59 -8.98 11.96 -21.63
C GLY A 59 -8.58 13.19 -20.80
N GLU A 60 -7.76 13.00 -19.77
CA GLU A 60 -7.42 14.01 -18.77
C GLU A 60 -5.94 14.43 -18.86
N SER A 61 -5.61 15.56 -18.25
CA SER A 61 -4.20 15.95 -18.15
C SER A 61 -3.41 14.99 -17.24
N LYS A 62 -2.14 14.73 -17.55
CA LYS A 62 -1.24 13.91 -16.70
C LYS A 62 -1.17 14.43 -15.26
N ALA A 63 -1.23 15.76 -15.09
CA ALA A 63 -1.24 16.39 -13.77
C ALA A 63 -2.51 16.05 -12.97
N ARG A 64 -3.67 16.06 -13.64
CA ARG A 64 -4.96 15.68 -13.04
C ARG A 64 -4.97 14.23 -12.59
N VAL A 65 -4.59 13.29 -13.46
CA VAL A 65 -4.51 11.86 -13.12
C VAL A 65 -3.52 11.61 -12.00
N LYS A 66 -2.35 12.26 -12.03
CA LYS A 66 -1.37 12.17 -10.94
C LYS A 66 -1.95 12.66 -9.60
N PHE A 67 -2.65 13.78 -9.60
CA PHE A 67 -3.32 14.32 -8.41
C PHE A 67 -4.35 13.32 -7.87
N GLU A 68 -5.25 12.85 -8.72
CA GLU A 68 -6.32 11.93 -8.32
C GLU A 68 -5.79 10.59 -7.80
N LEU A 69 -4.76 10.02 -8.43
CA LEU A 69 -4.11 8.79 -7.95
C LEU A 69 -3.44 8.99 -6.60
N THR A 70 -2.84 10.15 -6.36
CA THR A 70 -2.18 10.47 -5.07
C THR A 70 -3.21 10.66 -3.97
N GLU A 71 -4.31 11.39 -4.23
CA GLU A 71 -5.42 11.56 -3.28
C GLU A 71 -6.06 10.21 -2.90
N LYS A 72 -6.25 9.32 -3.87
CA LYS A 72 -6.78 7.96 -3.64
C LYS A 72 -5.91 7.11 -2.70
N MET A 73 -4.62 7.44 -2.52
CA MET A 73 -3.73 6.66 -1.63
C MET A 73 -4.09 6.80 -0.15
N LEU A 74 -4.81 7.85 0.26
CA LEU A 74 -5.21 8.05 1.66
C LEU A 74 -6.02 6.86 2.17
N GLN A 75 -7.06 6.49 1.42
CA GLN A 75 -8.00 5.44 1.81
C GLN A 75 -8.55 4.69 0.58
N PRO A 76 -7.70 3.91 -0.13
CA PRO A 76 -8.06 3.30 -1.40
C PRO A 76 -9.13 2.20 -1.27
N CYS A 77 -9.25 1.60 -0.07
CA CYS A 77 -10.20 0.54 0.24
C CYS A 77 -11.43 1.02 1.04
N GLY A 78 -11.57 2.32 1.28
CA GLY A 78 -12.52 2.82 2.28
C GLY A 78 -12.12 2.51 3.74
N PRO A 79 -13.01 2.82 4.71
CA PRO A 79 -12.77 2.54 6.12
C PRO A 79 -12.46 1.07 6.41
N PRO A 80 -11.58 0.79 7.39
CA PRO A 80 -11.35 -0.58 7.83
C PRO A 80 -12.65 -1.19 8.38
N PRO A 81 -12.82 -2.52 8.29
CA PRO A 81 -13.95 -3.20 8.90
C PRO A 81 -13.98 -2.92 10.41
N GLN A 82 -15.19 -2.89 10.98
CA GLN A 82 -15.34 -2.83 12.43
C GLN A 82 -14.71 -4.08 13.01
N LYS A 83 -13.84 -3.92 14.02
CA LYS A 83 -13.36 -5.06 14.79
C LYS A 83 -14.55 -5.62 15.55
N GLU A 84 -14.74 -6.93 15.51
CA GLU A 84 -15.67 -7.57 16.44
C GLU A 84 -15.13 -7.29 17.84
N ASP A 85 -15.92 -6.62 18.69
CA ASP A 85 -15.60 -6.51 20.11
C ASP A 85 -15.66 -7.94 20.70
N ASP A 86 -14.57 -8.39 21.33
CA ASP A 86 -14.52 -9.67 22.07
C ASP A 86 -15.57 -9.72 23.20
#